data_AF-A0A9R0ZHH7-F1
#
_entry.id   AF-A0A9R0ZHH7-F1
#
_cell.length_a   1.000
_cell.length_b   1.000
_cell.length_c   1.000
_cell.angle_alpha   90.00
_cell.angle_beta   90.00
_cell.angle_gamma   90.00
#
_symmetry.space_group_name_H-M   'P 1'
#
loop_
_entity.id
_entity.type
_entity.pdbx_description
1 polymer ?
#
loop_
_entity_poly.entity_id
_entity_poly.type
_entity_poly.pdbx_seq_one_letter_code
_entity_poly.pdbx_strand_id
1 'polypeptide(L)'
;MEANRSRQELSKMLSNSLFLISVGASDLYYIYNIMTRSEPDNKTDVPHLLSSYGDNITALYNLGARKFAIINVPTLCTPVVSHTCDDLMTSLPKDFNDGIKPLMASLASNLDGLRYSIADFYAFSDVVSANPSAYELYL
;
A
#
# COMPACT_ATOMS: atom_id res chain seq x y z
N MET A 1 20.82 8.90 30.60
CA MET A 1 21.57 9.45 29.44
C MET A 1 21.75 8.41 28.33
N GLU A 2 22.01 7.14 28.64
CA GLU A 2 22.22 6.06 27.64
C GLU A 2 21.01 5.80 26.73
N ALA A 3 19.79 5.73 27.27
CA ALA A 3 18.58 5.50 26.47
C ALA A 3 18.34 6.58 25.38
N ASN A 4 18.75 7.82 25.64
CA ASN A 4 18.60 8.92 24.68
C ASN A 4 19.63 8.80 23.54
N ARG A 5 20.86 8.36 23.86
CA ARG A 5 21.90 8.07 22.87
C ARG A 5 21.50 6.91 21.96
N SER A 6 20.98 5.82 22.52
CA SER A 6 20.50 4.67 21.74
C SER A 6 19.34 5.04 20.81
N ARG A 7 18.43 5.93 21.24
CA ARG A 7 17.33 6.41 20.39
C ARG A 7 17.83 7.27 19.22
N GLN A 8 18.83 8.13 19.45
CA GLN A 8 19.44 8.94 18.39
C GLN A 8 20.19 8.07 17.38
N GLU A 9 20.94 7.08 17.85
CA GLU A 9 21.64 6.11 16.99
C GLU A 9 20.66 5.30 16.14
N LEU A 10 19.57 4.81 16.73
CA LEU A 10 18.49 4.13 16.01
C LEU A 10 17.83 5.05 14.98
N SER A 11 17.45 6.27 15.36
CA SER A 11 16.83 7.23 14.43
C SER A 11 17.74 7.54 13.24
N LYS A 12 19.05 7.70 13.47
CA LYS A 12 20.06 7.87 12.42
C LYS A 12 20.20 6.64 11.53
N MET A 13 20.09 5.43 12.09
CA MET A 13 20.08 4.20 11.30
C MET A 13 18.84 4.16 10.40
N LEU A 14 17.65 4.41 10.96
CA LEU A 14 16.39 4.41 10.22
C LEU A 14 16.35 5.49 9.13
N SER A 15 16.92 6.68 9.35
CA SER A 15 16.95 7.72 8.32
C SER A 15 17.82 7.35 7.11
N ASN A 16 18.80 6.48 7.33
CA ASN A 16 19.67 5.94 6.28
C ASN A 16 19.13 4.65 5.64
N SER A 17 18.13 3.99 6.23
CA SER A 17 17.50 2.78 5.69
C SER A 17 16.45 3.08 4.62
N LEU A 18 16.21 2.11 3.72
CA LEU A 18 15.07 2.11 2.80
C LEU A 18 13.98 1.19 3.38
N PHE A 19 12.75 1.69 3.44
CA PHE A 19 11.59 0.92 3.89
C PHE A 19 10.77 0.51 2.68
N LEU A 20 10.76 -0.78 2.37
CA LEU A 20 9.91 -1.35 1.34
C LEU A 20 8.54 -1.69 1.94
N ILE A 21 7.47 -1.16 1.35
CA ILE A 21 6.09 -1.31 1.83
C ILE A 21 5.24 -1.88 0.70
N SER A 22 4.57 -2.99 1.00
CA SER A 22 3.64 -3.69 0.10
C SER A 22 2.49 -4.23 0.95
N VAL A 23 1.50 -3.39 1.23
CA VAL A 23 0.35 -3.69 2.09
C VAL A 23 -0.93 -3.13 1.48
N GLY A 24 -2.09 -3.68 1.85
CA GLY A 24 -3.41 -3.24 1.39
C GLY A 24 -4.23 -4.33 0.70
N ALA A 25 -3.60 -5.30 0.02
CA ALA A 25 -4.33 -6.33 -0.73
C ALA A 25 -5.31 -7.14 0.16
N SER A 26 -4.83 -7.60 1.32
CA SER A 26 -5.66 -8.33 2.30
C SER A 26 -6.79 -7.47 2.87
N ASP A 27 -6.53 -6.17 3.08
CA ASP A 27 -7.50 -5.22 3.59
C ASP A 27 -8.63 -4.99 2.57
N LEU A 28 -8.30 -4.89 1.27
CA LEU A 28 -9.29 -4.79 0.20
C LEU A 28 -10.14 -6.06 0.09
N TYR A 29 -9.56 -7.24 0.30
CA TYR A 29 -10.35 -8.47 0.43
C TYR A 29 -11.31 -8.43 1.61
N TYR A 30 -10.86 -7.90 2.74
CA TYR A 30 -11.71 -7.77 3.91
C TYR A 30 -12.85 -6.76 3.66
N ILE A 31 -12.54 -5.62 3.03
CA ILE A 31 -13.53 -4.61 2.60
C ILE A 31 -14.56 -5.25 1.66
N TYR A 32 -14.13 -5.97 0.62
CA TYR A 32 -15.02 -6.68 -0.29
C TYR A 32 -15.97 -7.63 0.46
N ASN A 33 -15.42 -8.45 1.35
CA ASN A 33 -16.20 -9.41 2.14
C ASN A 33 -17.16 -8.77 3.15
N ILE A 34 -16.95 -7.52 3.54
CA ILE A 34 -17.87 -6.76 4.39
C ILE A 34 -18.96 -6.13 3.54
N MET A 35 -18.59 -5.46 2.44
CA MET A 35 -19.51 -4.75 1.55
C MET A 35 -20.52 -5.65 0.84
N THR A 36 -20.18 -6.93 0.64
CA THR A 36 -21.06 -7.93 0.02
C THR A 36 -21.98 -8.65 1.00
N ARG A 37 -21.93 -8.33 2.30
CA ARG A 37 -22.86 -8.88 3.30
C ARG A 37 -24.22 -8.20 3.20
N SER A 38 -25.26 -8.87 3.71
CA SER A 38 -26.61 -8.30 3.81
C SER A 38 -26.67 -7.03 4.65
N GLU A 39 -25.82 -6.92 5.66
CA GLU A 39 -25.69 -5.76 6.55
C GLU A 39 -24.21 -5.33 6.63
N PRO A 40 -23.71 -4.53 5.67
CA PRO A 40 -22.34 -4.04 5.71
C PRO A 40 -22.17 -2.97 6.81
N ASP A 41 -20.97 -2.88 7.36
CA ASP A 41 -20.63 -1.73 8.20
C ASP A 41 -20.28 -0.50 7.34
N ASN A 42 -20.28 0.69 7.95
CA ASN A 42 -19.99 1.96 7.27
C ASN A 42 -18.58 2.52 7.57
N LYS A 43 -17.69 1.71 8.15
CA LYS A 43 -16.35 2.13 8.61
C LYS A 43 -15.23 1.42 7.87
N THR A 44 -15.50 0.25 7.31
CA THR A 44 -14.55 -0.59 6.58
C THR A 44 -14.59 -0.22 5.11
N ASP A 45 -13.87 0.85 4.74
CA ASP A 45 -13.81 1.38 3.38
C ASP A 45 -12.39 1.81 2.97
N VAL A 46 -12.23 2.11 1.67
CA VAL A 46 -10.95 2.56 1.09
C VAL A 46 -10.45 3.88 1.71
N PRO A 47 -11.29 4.92 1.91
CA PRO A 47 -10.88 6.14 2.61
C PRO A 47 -10.29 5.89 4.01
N HIS A 48 -10.90 5.03 4.81
CA HIS A 48 -10.39 4.67 6.13
C HIS A 48 -9.05 3.93 6.05
N LEU A 49 -8.91 3.03 5.07
CA LEU A 49 -7.65 2.33 4.80
C LEU A 49 -6.53 3.30 4.39
N LEU A 50 -6.82 4.29 3.54
CA LEU A 50 -5.87 5.34 3.15
C LEU A 50 -5.46 6.21 4.34
N SER A 51 -6.40 6.60 5.20
CA SER A 51 -6.10 7.32 6.44
C SER A 51 -5.12 6.52 7.30
N SER A 52 -5.45 5.24 7.56
CA SER A 52 -4.61 4.34 8.34
C SER A 52 -3.22 4.13 7.71
N TYR A 53 -3.14 4.08 6.37
CA TYR A 53 -1.87 4.01 5.65
C TYR A 53 -1.01 5.25 5.92
N GLY A 54 -1.60 6.45 5.85
CA GLY A 54 -0.94 7.72 6.14
C GLY A 54 -0.44 7.81 7.58
N ASP A 55 -1.25 7.36 8.54
CA ASP A 55 -0.89 7.31 9.95
C ASP A 55 0.32 6.38 10.19
N ASN A 56 0.35 5.22 9.55
CA ASN A 56 1.45 4.27 9.65
C ASN A 56 2.76 4.81 9.04
N ILE A 57 2.70 5.48 7.88
CA ILE A 57 3.87 6.16 7.29
C ILE A 57 4.38 7.26 8.24
N THR A 58 3.47 8.04 8.80
CA THR A 58 3.80 9.11 9.75
C THR A 58 4.43 8.55 11.03
N ALA A 59 3.93 7.41 11.54
CA ALA A 59 4.51 6.73 12.68
C ALA A 59 5.95 6.25 12.40
N LEU A 60 6.21 5.63 11.24
CA LEU A 60 7.56 5.24 10.82
C LEU A 60 8.48 6.46 10.68
N TYR A 61 7.97 7.56 10.11
CA TYR A 61 8.69 8.81 10.00
C TYR A 61 9.08 9.36 11.38
N ASN A 62 8.17 9.34 12.34
CA ASN A 62 8.41 9.79 13.72
C ASN A 62 9.47 8.96 14.45
N LEU A 63 9.68 7.70 14.05
CA LEU A 63 10.77 6.85 14.54
C LEU A 63 12.13 7.18 13.89
N GLY A 64 12.13 7.79 12.71
CA GLY A 64 13.34 8.21 11.99
C GLY A 64 13.39 7.80 10.52
N ALA A 65 12.42 7.03 10.03
CA ALA A 65 12.39 6.64 8.62
C ALA A 65 12.26 7.86 7.70
N ARG A 66 13.00 7.87 6.59
CA ARG A 66 12.96 8.98 5.61
C ARG A 66 12.77 8.53 4.16
N LYS A 67 13.03 7.26 3.83
CA LYS A 67 13.01 6.75 2.46
C LYS A 67 12.04 5.58 2.36
N PHE A 68 10.99 5.75 1.57
CA PHE A 68 9.93 4.75 1.39
C PHE A 68 9.86 4.28 -0.07
N ALA A 69 10.00 2.98 -0.29
CA ALA A 69 9.67 2.35 -1.57
C ALA A 69 8.31 1.67 -1.41
N ILE A 70 7.30 2.17 -2.11
CA ILE A 70 5.94 1.65 -2.04
C ILE A 70 5.70 0.78 -3.26
N ILE A 71 5.12 -0.40 -3.07
CA ILE A 71 4.58 -1.24 -4.12
C ILE A 71 3.06 -1.14 -3.99
N ASN A 72 2.38 -0.63 -5.02
CA ASN A 72 0.92 -0.50 -4.99
C ASN A 72 0.25 -1.88 -5.08
N VAL A 73 -1.06 -1.95 -4.81
CA VAL A 73 -1.78 -3.24 -4.79
C VAL A 73 -1.98 -3.73 -6.23
N PRO A 74 -1.68 -5.00 -6.55
CA PRO A 74 -1.93 -5.53 -7.90
C PRO A 74 -3.42 -5.64 -8.20
N THR A 75 -3.77 -6.01 -9.43
CA THR A 75 -5.14 -6.49 -9.69
C THR A 75 -5.46 -7.68 -8.79
N LEU A 76 -6.64 -7.67 -8.17
CA LEU A 76 -7.13 -8.80 -7.38
C LEU A 76 -7.86 -9.83 -8.25
N CYS A 77 -8.12 -9.49 -9.51
CA CYS A 77 -8.81 -10.31 -10.49
C CYS A 77 -7.83 -11.21 -11.26
N THR A 78 -7.20 -12.16 -10.59
CA THR A 78 -6.39 -13.19 -11.25
C THR A 78 -6.83 -14.59 -10.83
N PRO A 79 -6.64 -15.63 -11.66
CA PRO A 79 -7.00 -17.00 -11.31
C PRO A 79 -6.36 -17.50 -10.00
N VAL A 80 -5.22 -16.93 -9.63
CA VAL A 80 -4.46 -17.26 -8.42
C VAL A 80 -5.04 -16.56 -7.19
N VAL A 81 -5.61 -15.37 -7.38
CA VAL A 81 -5.92 -14.42 -6.30
C VAL A 81 -7.42 -14.41 -5.99
N SER A 82 -8.29 -14.45 -7.01
CA SER A 82 -9.75 -14.58 -6.84
C SER A 82 -10.43 -15.21 -8.06
N HIS A 83 -11.41 -16.09 -7.82
CA HIS A 83 -12.33 -16.56 -8.87
C HIS A 83 -13.50 -15.59 -9.13
N THR A 84 -13.71 -14.64 -8.22
CA THR A 84 -14.76 -13.62 -8.32
C THR A 84 -14.12 -12.29 -8.69
N CYS A 85 -14.43 -11.80 -9.88
CA CYS A 85 -14.03 -10.48 -10.37
C CYS A 85 -15.28 -9.73 -10.83
N ASP A 86 -15.98 -9.13 -9.87
CA ASP A 86 -17.07 -8.21 -10.15
C ASP A 86 -16.57 -6.75 -10.15
N ASP A 87 -17.48 -5.81 -10.42
CA ASP A 87 -17.14 -4.38 -10.50
C ASP A 87 -16.51 -3.86 -9.19
N LEU A 88 -16.97 -4.35 -8.04
CA LEU A 88 -16.45 -3.94 -6.73
C LEU A 88 -15.04 -4.46 -6.51
N MET A 89 -14.78 -5.75 -6.77
CA MET A 89 -13.44 -6.33 -6.65
C MET A 89 -12.44 -5.65 -7.61
N THR A 90 -12.93 -5.21 -8.78
CA THR A 90 -12.13 -4.49 -9.77
C THR A 90 -11.83 -3.05 -9.34
N SER A 91 -12.80 -2.35 -8.72
CA SER A 91 -12.65 -0.94 -8.36
C SER A 91 -11.78 -0.75 -7.12
N LEU A 92 -11.85 -1.65 -6.12
CA LEU A 92 -11.18 -1.49 -4.84
C LEU A 92 -9.65 -1.25 -4.95
N PRO A 93 -8.87 -2.03 -5.73
CA PRO A 93 -7.43 -1.78 -5.89
C PRO A 93 -7.15 -0.47 -6.60
N LYS A 94 -7.98 -0.13 -7.61
CA LYS A 94 -7.84 1.12 -8.36
C LYS A 94 -8.06 2.32 -7.44
N ASP A 95 -9.15 2.34 -6.69
CA ASP A 95 -9.50 3.44 -5.80
C ASP A 95 -8.45 3.64 -4.69
N PHE A 96 -7.96 2.54 -4.13
CA PHE A 96 -6.88 2.58 -3.14
C PHE A 96 -5.58 3.11 -3.74
N ASN A 97 -5.14 2.56 -4.88
CA ASN A 97 -3.89 2.96 -5.54
C ASN A 97 -3.93 4.43 -5.99
N ASP A 98 -5.06 4.89 -6.52
CA ASP A 98 -5.27 6.30 -6.91
C ASP A 98 -5.15 7.24 -5.70
N GLY A 99 -5.53 6.77 -4.50
CA GLY A 99 -5.40 7.50 -3.25
C GLY A 99 -3.98 7.55 -2.66
N ILE A 100 -3.14 6.54 -2.90
CA ILE A 100 -1.76 6.50 -2.36
C ILE A 100 -0.93 7.67 -2.87
N LYS A 101 -1.01 7.98 -4.17
CA LYS A 101 -0.19 9.03 -4.79
C LYS A 101 -0.39 10.42 -4.17
N PRO A 102 -1.61 10.97 -4.09
CA PRO A 102 -1.84 12.26 -3.43
C PRO A 102 -1.55 12.22 -1.93
N LEU A 103 -1.82 11.11 -1.24
CA LEU A 103 -1.46 10.93 0.16
C LEU A 103 0.04 11.09 0.39
N MET A 104 0.86 10.35 -0.37
CA MET A 104 2.32 10.41 -0.25
C MET A 104 2.90 11.76 -0.68
N ALA A 105 2.32 12.40 -1.70
CA ALA A 105 2.68 13.76 -2.09
C ALA A 105 2.41 14.76 -0.96
N SER A 106 1.25 14.68 -0.32
CA SER A 106 0.90 15.51 0.84
C SER A 106 1.87 15.28 2.00
N LEU A 107 2.15 14.02 2.36
CA LEU A 107 3.13 13.70 3.41
C LEU A 107 4.52 14.24 3.08
N ALA A 108 5.01 14.06 1.86
CA ALA A 108 6.31 14.59 1.45
C ALA A 108 6.39 16.12 1.48
N SER A 109 5.29 16.82 1.22
CA SER A 109 5.25 18.29 1.35
C SER A 109 5.26 18.79 2.79
N ASN A 110 4.78 17.97 3.75
CA ASN A 110 4.64 18.36 5.15
C ASN A 110 5.75 17.80 6.06
N LEU A 111 6.43 16.74 5.63
CA LEU A 111 7.42 16.01 6.42
C LEU A 111 8.81 16.15 5.79
N ASP A 112 9.63 17.05 6.34
CA ASP A 112 10.94 17.36 5.81
C ASP A 112 11.85 16.13 5.69
N GLY A 113 12.56 16.05 4.56
CA GLY A 113 13.44 14.94 4.24
C GLY A 113 12.73 13.62 3.90
N LEU A 114 11.39 13.55 3.92
CA LEU A 114 10.66 12.38 3.43
C LEU A 114 10.82 12.27 1.90
N ARG A 115 11.25 11.09 1.45
CA ARG A 115 11.37 10.73 0.05
C ARG A 115 10.63 9.43 -0.20
N TYR A 116 9.94 9.35 -1.32
CA TYR A 116 9.22 8.15 -1.68
C TYR A 116 9.31 7.83 -3.17
N SER A 117 9.04 6.58 -3.49
CA SER A 117 8.75 6.11 -4.85
C SER A 117 7.57 5.14 -4.77
N ILE A 118 6.80 5.05 -5.86
CA ILE A 118 5.69 4.10 -5.98
C ILE A 118 5.97 3.25 -7.22
N ALA A 119 6.17 1.95 -7.01
CA ALA A 119 6.24 0.96 -8.06
C ALA A 119 4.81 0.55 -8.45
N ASP A 120 4.53 0.60 -9.75
CA ASP A 120 3.21 0.28 -10.30
C ASP A 120 3.07 -1.22 -10.56
N PHE A 121 2.82 -1.95 -9.48
CA PHE A 121 2.57 -3.38 -9.53
C PHE A 121 1.19 -3.72 -10.10
N TYR A 122 0.22 -2.81 -9.99
CA TYR A 122 -1.07 -2.93 -10.68
C TYR A 122 -0.89 -3.06 -12.19
N ALA A 123 -0.27 -2.07 -12.85
CA ALA A 123 -0.03 -2.12 -14.28
C ALA A 123 0.86 -3.30 -14.68
N PHE A 124 1.87 -3.63 -13.86
CA PHE A 124 2.69 -4.82 -14.09
C PHE A 124 1.86 -6.10 -14.06
N SER A 125 0.97 -6.26 -13.08
CA SER A 125 0.12 -7.44 -12.93
C SER A 125 -0.86 -7.60 -14.09
N ASP A 126 -1.38 -6.49 -14.64
CA ASP A 126 -2.25 -6.51 -15.82
C ASP A 126 -1.48 -6.97 -17.06
N VAL A 127 -0.28 -6.44 -17.30
CA VAL A 127 0.55 -6.83 -18.46
C VAL A 127 0.95 -8.30 -18.36
N VAL A 128 1.33 -8.76 -17.18
CA VAL A 128 1.66 -10.18 -16.94
C VAL A 128 0.44 -11.08 -17.15
N SER A 129 -0.74 -10.66 -16.68
CA SER A 129 -1.97 -11.44 -16.85
C SER A 129 -2.43 -11.49 -18.31
N ALA A 130 -2.21 -10.43 -19.09
CA ALA A 130 -2.55 -10.38 -20.51
C ALA A 130 -1.62 -11.24 -21.39
N ASN A 131 -0.37 -11.46 -20.97
CA ASN A 131 0.56 -12.33 -21.68
C ASN A 131 1.47 -13.14 -20.72
N PRO A 132 0.94 -14.14 -20.01
CA PRO A 132 1.70 -14.89 -19.01
C PRO A 132 2.95 -15.57 -19.60
N SER A 133 2.84 -16.08 -20.84
CA SER A 133 3.92 -16.78 -21.52
C SER A 133 5.15 -15.91 -21.79
N ALA A 134 4.98 -14.60 -21.98
CA ALA A 134 6.11 -13.68 -22.14
C ALA A 134 6.92 -13.49 -20.85
N TYR A 135 6.37 -13.92 -19.71
CA TYR A 135 6.99 -13.89 -18.39
C TYR A 135 7.25 -15.30 -17.84
N GLU A 136 7.26 -16.32 -18.71
CA GLU A 136 7.47 -17.73 -18.34
C GLU A 136 6.44 -18.27 -17.34
N LEU A 137 5.27 -17.63 -17.24
CA LEU A 137 4.14 -18.09 -16.44
C LEU A 137 3.19 -18.89 -17.34
N TYR A 138 2.91 -20.12 -16.93
CA TYR A 138 1.92 -21.01 -17.54
C TYR A 138 0.77 -21.15 -16.54
N LEU A 139 -0.29 -20.34 -16.75
CA LEU A 139 -1.53 -20.37 -15.97
C LEU A 139 -2.51 -21.39 -16.56
#